data_AF-A0A640XLE9-F1
#
_entry.id   AF-A0A640XLE9-F1
#
_cell.length_a   1.000
_cell.length_b   1.000
_cell.length_c   1.000
_cell.angle_alpha   90.00
_cell.angle_beta   90.00
_cell.angle_gamma   90.00
#
_symmetry.space_group_name_H-M   'P 1'
#
loop_
_entity.id
_entity.type
_entity.pdbx_description
1 polymer ?
#
loop_
_entity_poly.entity_id
_entity_poly.type
_entity_poly.pdbx_seq_one_letter_code
_entity_poly.pdbx_strand_id
1 'polypeptide(L)'
;MSKELLEIQTITTIVNNVADNIFISSGSPEIRCLGTLKKLDKNYKAKQVLILKYSHKNKKREENLKEMHDILNKVGPIEELLIDEESTMPMMNEIIQKIEKQICNSESPRITIDVSTLIKWHILILLNMLDKKGLFHKCRFLYTEPKEYIIDLFQPLSFGIKQIFPIPLFSGNYDFAKDCLLVIFLGYEGSRAMALLENIDPTECLLLIPKPAYHSKWEEGRKR
;
A
#
# COMPACT_ATOMS: atom_id res chain seq x y z
N MET A 1 13.81 2.51 20.44
CA MET A 1 13.80 3.91 19.96
C MET A 1 12.73 4.00 18.87
N SER A 2 11.51 4.41 19.20
CA SER A 2 10.47 4.60 18.18
C SER A 2 10.89 5.77 17.30
N LYS A 3 11.22 5.51 16.04
CA LYS A 3 11.36 6.60 15.07
C LYS A 3 9.99 7.26 14.95
N GLU A 4 9.88 8.51 15.39
CA GLU A 4 8.69 9.32 15.15
C GLU A 4 8.43 9.40 13.65
N LEU A 5 7.15 9.39 13.27
CA LEU A 5 6.75 9.59 11.89
C LEU A 5 7.17 11.00 11.47
N LEU A 6 8.07 11.08 10.49
CA LEU A 6 8.54 12.35 9.95
C LEU A 6 7.52 12.86 8.93
N GLU A 7 6.85 13.96 9.25
CA GLU A 7 6.07 14.69 8.24
C GLU A 7 7.03 15.33 7.23
N ILE A 8 6.88 14.96 5.96
CA ILE A 8 7.74 15.45 4.89
C ILE A 8 6.99 16.49 4.06
N GLN A 9 7.54 17.69 3.96
CA GLN A 9 7.05 18.76 3.08
C GLN A 9 7.63 18.65 1.67
N THR A 10 8.90 18.27 1.55
CA THR A 10 9.61 18.11 0.27
C THR A 10 10.40 16.80 0.26
N ILE A 11 10.26 16.04 -0.81
CA ILE A 11 10.84 14.70 -0.96
C ILE A 11 12.04 14.80 -1.92
N THR A 12 13.24 14.69 -1.37
CA THR A 12 14.49 14.62 -2.12
C THR A 12 14.87 13.17 -2.46
N THR A 13 15.91 12.96 -3.25
CA THR A 13 16.52 11.64 -3.46
C THR A 13 17.06 11.07 -2.15
N ILE A 14 17.19 9.74 -2.04
CA ILE A 14 17.71 9.11 -0.81
C ILE A 14 19.13 9.62 -0.50
N VAL A 15 19.93 9.81 -1.54
CA VAL A 15 21.22 10.51 -1.47
C VAL A 15 21.10 11.78 -2.31
N ASN A 16 21.36 12.94 -1.71
CA ASN A 16 21.19 14.23 -2.37
C ASN A 16 21.88 14.27 -3.75
N ASN A 17 21.16 14.74 -4.76
CA ASN A 17 21.61 14.87 -6.15
C ASN A 17 22.03 13.55 -6.84
N VAL A 18 21.78 12.40 -6.23
CA VAL A 18 22.00 11.08 -6.84
C VAL A 18 20.66 10.43 -7.10
N ALA A 19 20.40 10.07 -8.36
CA ALA A 19 19.15 9.41 -8.72
C ALA A 19 18.93 8.12 -7.91
N ASP A 20 17.70 7.94 -7.43
CA ASP A 20 17.24 6.67 -6.86
C ASP A 20 17.29 5.60 -7.98
N ASN A 21 17.53 4.34 -7.62
CA ASN A 21 17.56 3.26 -8.62
C ASN A 21 16.17 3.05 -9.22
N ILE A 22 15.14 3.08 -8.38
CA ILE A 22 13.77 2.89 -8.81
C ILE A 22 12.80 3.67 -7.91
N PHE A 23 11.81 4.31 -8.53
CA PHE A 23 10.68 4.92 -7.86
C PHE A 23 9.40 4.19 -8.28
N ILE A 24 8.62 3.70 -7.32
CA ILE A 24 7.39 2.94 -7.57
C ILE A 24 6.21 3.69 -6.97
N SER A 25 5.15 3.89 -7.73
CA SER A 25 3.88 4.44 -7.25
C SER A 25 2.71 3.79 -7.97
N SER A 26 1.49 3.96 -7.46
CA SER A 26 0.29 3.33 -8.03
C SER A 26 -0.79 4.33 -8.40
N GLY A 27 -1.32 4.22 -9.60
CA GLY A 27 -2.46 5.00 -10.04
C GLY A 27 -3.75 4.55 -9.37
N SER A 28 -4.48 5.49 -8.77
CA SER A 28 -5.76 5.23 -8.09
C SER A 28 -6.79 6.32 -8.41
N PRO A 29 -8.10 6.04 -8.32
CA PRO A 29 -9.12 7.10 -8.31
C PRO A 29 -8.94 8.08 -7.14
N GLU A 30 -8.31 7.65 -6.04
CA GLU A 30 -8.05 8.52 -4.90
C GLU A 30 -6.93 9.52 -5.21
N ILE A 31 -7.13 10.79 -4.88
CA ILE A 31 -6.14 11.87 -5.09
C ILE A 31 -4.81 11.62 -4.35
N ARG A 32 -4.79 10.71 -3.38
CA ARG A 32 -3.60 10.37 -2.58
C ARG A 32 -2.46 9.81 -3.44
N CYS A 33 -2.73 9.21 -4.59
CA CYS A 33 -1.69 8.77 -5.52
C CYS A 33 -0.84 9.93 -6.08
N LEU A 34 -1.32 11.18 -5.96
CA LEU A 34 -0.59 12.38 -6.35
C LEU A 34 0.09 13.07 -5.16
N GLY A 35 -0.20 12.68 -3.92
CA GLY A 35 0.25 13.38 -2.72
C GLY A 35 1.77 13.40 -2.61
N THR A 36 2.41 12.25 -2.76
CA THR A 36 3.86 12.10 -2.82
C THR A 36 4.46 12.85 -4.00
N LEU A 37 3.85 12.70 -5.18
CA LEU A 37 4.37 13.28 -6.43
C LEU A 37 4.43 14.81 -6.39
N LYS A 38 3.41 15.43 -5.80
CA LYS A 38 3.32 16.89 -5.62
C LYS A 38 4.35 17.45 -4.64
N LYS A 39 4.96 16.59 -3.82
CA LYS A 39 6.00 16.95 -2.85
C LYS A 39 7.41 16.60 -3.33
N LEU A 40 7.57 15.95 -4.48
CA LEU A 40 8.90 15.67 -5.03
C LEU A 40 9.64 16.99 -5.28
N ASP A 41 10.89 17.05 -4.84
CA ASP A 41 11.78 18.17 -5.16
C ASP A 41 11.93 18.28 -6.69
N LYS A 42 12.10 19.51 -7.20
CA LYS A 42 12.29 19.76 -8.64
C LYS A 42 13.49 19.02 -9.24
N ASN A 43 14.49 18.70 -8.43
CA ASN A 43 15.70 17.98 -8.82
C ASN A 43 15.62 16.49 -8.46
N TYR A 44 14.47 15.99 -7.98
CA TYR A 44 14.28 14.57 -7.73
C TYR A 44 14.42 13.78 -9.03
N LYS A 45 15.23 12.71 -9.01
CA LYS A 45 15.47 11.83 -10.16
C LYS A 45 15.45 10.38 -9.74
N ALA A 46 15.00 9.52 -10.66
CA ALA A 46 15.09 8.07 -10.55
C ALA A 46 15.59 7.49 -11.88
N LYS A 47 16.38 6.41 -11.84
CA LYS A 47 16.84 5.72 -13.05
C LYS A 47 15.70 5.01 -13.77
N GLN A 48 14.69 4.58 -13.02
CA GLN A 48 13.46 3.99 -13.52
C GLN A 48 12.29 4.42 -12.64
N VAL A 49 11.15 4.69 -13.26
CA VAL A 49 9.86 4.89 -12.60
C VAL A 49 8.94 3.73 -12.98
N LEU A 50 8.30 3.10 -11.99
CA LEU A 50 7.23 2.13 -12.20
C LEU A 50 5.90 2.72 -11.74
N ILE A 51 4.91 2.74 -12.63
CA ILE A 51 3.52 3.07 -12.31
C ILE A 51 2.70 1.79 -12.30
N LEU A 52 2.15 1.45 -11.15
CA LEU A 52 1.30 0.28 -10.97
C LEU A 52 -0.17 0.66 -11.22
N LYS A 53 -0.75 0.17 -12.30
CA LYS A 53 -2.12 0.50 -12.74
C LYS A 53 -3.04 -0.70 -12.62
N TYR A 54 -4.02 -0.64 -11.73
CA TYR A 54 -5.03 -1.70 -11.61
C TYR A 54 -5.89 -1.84 -12.89
N SER A 55 -6.26 -3.06 -13.26
CA SER A 55 -6.88 -3.39 -14.55
C SER A 55 -8.32 -2.86 -14.70
N HIS A 56 -9.07 -2.75 -13.60
CA HIS A 56 -10.47 -2.31 -13.61
C HIS A 56 -10.61 -0.90 -14.16
N LYS A 57 -11.48 -0.67 -15.16
CA LYS A 57 -11.66 0.66 -15.75
C LYS A 57 -12.15 1.68 -14.72
N ASN A 58 -11.48 2.83 -14.62
CA ASN A 58 -11.91 3.92 -13.74
C ASN A 58 -11.49 5.28 -14.32
N LYS A 59 -12.47 6.11 -14.71
CA LYS A 59 -12.22 7.43 -15.32
C LYS A 59 -11.37 8.34 -14.44
N LYS A 60 -11.63 8.36 -13.13
CA LYS A 60 -10.90 9.22 -12.18
C LYS A 60 -9.43 8.79 -12.06
N ARG A 61 -9.17 7.48 -12.08
CA ARG A 61 -7.80 6.98 -12.13
C ARG A 61 -7.08 7.41 -13.40
N GLU A 62 -7.73 7.35 -14.57
CA GLU A 62 -7.10 7.78 -15.82
C GLU A 62 -6.78 9.29 -15.81
N GLU A 63 -7.65 10.12 -15.23
CA GLU A 63 -7.37 11.55 -14.99
C GLU A 63 -6.14 11.74 -14.09
N ASN A 64 -6.09 11.04 -12.95
CA ASN A 64 -4.96 11.12 -12.04
C ASN A 64 -3.67 10.58 -12.67
N LEU A 65 -3.74 9.49 -13.44
CA LEU A 65 -2.60 8.91 -14.16
C LEU A 65 -2.01 9.90 -15.15
N LYS A 66 -2.83 10.67 -15.87
CA LYS A 66 -2.33 11.73 -16.75
C LYS A 66 -1.46 12.73 -15.99
N GLU A 67 -1.93 13.19 -14.82
CA GLU A 67 -1.17 14.10 -13.95
C GLU A 67 0.09 13.42 -13.39
N MET A 68 0.01 12.13 -13.03
CA MET A 68 1.19 11.35 -12.60
C MET A 68 2.25 11.33 -13.71
N HIS A 69 1.86 11.05 -14.96
CA HIS A 69 2.76 11.06 -16.12
C HIS A 69 3.39 12.45 -16.33
N ASP A 70 2.61 13.53 -16.26
CA ASP A 70 3.11 14.91 -16.41
C ASP A 70 4.21 15.26 -15.39
N ILE A 71 4.08 14.75 -14.16
CA ILE A 71 5.08 14.95 -13.08
C ILE A 71 6.27 14.00 -13.29
N LEU A 72 6.01 12.71 -13.46
CA LEU A 72 7.03 11.65 -13.44
C LEU A 72 7.90 11.61 -14.70
N ASN A 73 7.43 12.15 -15.82
CA ASN A 73 8.24 12.28 -17.05
C ASN A 73 9.50 13.14 -16.81
N LYS A 74 9.45 14.03 -15.82
CA LYS A 74 10.61 14.86 -15.41
C LYS A 74 11.52 14.13 -14.42
N VAL A 75 11.08 13.02 -13.83
CA VAL A 75 11.80 12.26 -12.79
C VAL A 75 12.70 11.20 -13.42
N GLY A 76 12.20 10.45 -14.40
CA GLY A 76 12.94 9.37 -15.06
C GLY A 76 12.08 8.61 -16.08
N PRO A 77 12.66 7.61 -16.78
CA PRO A 77 11.94 6.74 -17.70
C PRO A 77 10.78 6.03 -16.98
N ILE A 78 9.58 6.12 -17.54
CA ILE A 78 8.36 5.51 -16.96
C ILE A 78 8.10 4.17 -17.64
N GLU A 79 7.80 3.16 -16.82
CA GLU A 79 7.19 1.90 -17.24
C GLU A 79 5.89 1.72 -16.45
N GLU A 80 4.78 1.48 -17.16
CA GLU A 80 3.47 1.22 -16.55
C GLU A 80 3.24 -0.30 -16.51
N LEU A 81 3.01 -0.85 -15.32
CA LEU A 81 2.65 -2.25 -15.13
C LEU A 81 1.15 -2.32 -14.85
N LEU A 82 0.43 -3.03 -15.71
CA LEU A 82 -0.95 -3.38 -15.45
C LEU A 82 -0.98 -4.35 -14.26
N ILE A 83 -1.91 -4.16 -13.31
CA ILE A 83 -2.10 -5.00 -12.14
C ILE A 83 -3.51 -5.59 -12.17
N ASP A 84 -3.59 -6.90 -12.30
CA ASP A 84 -4.79 -7.71 -12.26
C ASP A 84 -4.84 -8.45 -10.93
N GLU A 85 -5.90 -8.19 -10.16
CA GLU A 85 -6.07 -8.73 -8.81
C GLU A 85 -6.16 -10.27 -8.82
N GLU A 86 -6.66 -10.86 -9.90
CA GLU A 86 -6.75 -12.32 -10.09
C GLU A 86 -5.39 -12.97 -10.35
N SER A 87 -4.40 -12.20 -10.84
CA SER A 87 -3.07 -12.69 -11.25
C SER A 87 -1.94 -12.06 -10.42
N THR A 88 -2.19 -11.79 -9.14
CA THR A 88 -1.31 -10.96 -8.30
C THR A 88 0.10 -11.54 -8.12
N MET A 89 0.26 -12.85 -7.91
CA MET A 89 1.58 -13.44 -7.64
C MET A 89 2.57 -13.28 -8.80
N PRO A 90 2.22 -13.63 -10.06
CA PRO A 90 3.03 -13.32 -11.23
C PRO A 90 3.47 -11.85 -11.30
N MET A 91 2.56 -10.92 -11.01
CA MET A 91 2.83 -9.48 -11.09
C MET A 91 3.75 -8.99 -9.99
N MET A 92 3.58 -9.51 -8.77
CA MET A 92 4.51 -9.23 -7.66
C MET A 92 5.91 -9.75 -7.97
N ASN A 93 6.03 -10.93 -8.61
CA ASN A 93 7.31 -11.44 -9.10
C ASN A 93 7.91 -10.50 -10.16
N GLU A 94 7.10 -10.00 -11.10
CA GLU A 94 7.57 -9.05 -12.10
C GLU A 94 8.09 -7.76 -11.45
N ILE A 95 7.35 -7.18 -10.49
CA ILE A 95 7.80 -5.99 -9.74
C ILE A 95 9.15 -6.26 -9.07
N ILE A 96 9.33 -7.40 -8.40
CA ILE A 96 10.59 -7.76 -7.74
C ILE A 96 11.72 -7.94 -8.76
N GLN A 97 11.48 -8.60 -9.89
CA GLN A 97 12.48 -8.75 -10.95
C GLN A 97 12.92 -7.40 -11.53
N LYS A 98 11.98 -6.47 -11.71
CA LYS A 98 12.28 -5.09 -12.15
C LYS A 98 13.14 -4.37 -11.11
N ILE A 99 12.82 -4.49 -9.83
CA ILE A 99 13.66 -3.95 -8.74
C ILE A 99 15.06 -4.55 -8.80
N GLU A 100 15.19 -5.87 -8.83
CA GLU A 100 16.48 -6.59 -8.89
C GLU A 100 17.32 -6.14 -10.09
N LYS A 101 16.70 -5.99 -11.27
CA LYS A 101 17.37 -5.49 -12.49
C LYS A 101 17.92 -4.08 -12.32
N GLN A 102 17.21 -3.18 -11.63
CA GLN A 102 17.65 -1.79 -11.45
C GLN A 102 18.75 -1.62 -10.39
N ILE A 103 18.96 -2.64 -9.56
CA ILE A 103 19.91 -2.60 -8.44
C ILE A 103 21.08 -3.57 -8.61
N CYS A 104 21.09 -4.43 -9.63
CA CYS A 104 22.07 -5.52 -9.79
C CYS A 104 23.54 -5.05 -9.74
N ASN A 105 23.82 -3.85 -10.27
CA ASN A 105 25.15 -3.24 -10.30
C ASN A 105 25.31 -2.10 -9.29
N SER A 106 24.49 -2.08 -8.23
CA SER A 106 24.45 -1.00 -7.26
C SER A 106 24.89 -1.48 -5.89
N GLU A 107 26.07 -1.04 -5.44
CA GLU A 107 26.59 -1.36 -4.10
C GLU A 107 25.69 -0.82 -2.98
N SER A 108 25.04 0.32 -3.21
CA SER A 108 24.08 0.94 -2.29
C SER A 108 22.72 1.20 -2.98
N PRO A 109 21.85 0.18 -3.09
CA PRO A 109 20.54 0.33 -3.74
C PRO A 109 19.65 1.38 -3.06
N ARG A 110 18.97 2.18 -3.87
CA ARG A 110 18.05 3.25 -3.46
C ARG A 110 16.67 2.99 -4.06
N ILE A 111 15.80 2.35 -3.29
CA ILE A 111 14.47 1.95 -3.74
C ILE A 111 13.45 2.84 -3.02
N THR A 112 12.67 3.63 -3.76
CA THR A 112 11.60 4.45 -3.19
C THR A 112 10.24 3.89 -3.61
N ILE A 113 9.35 3.65 -2.66
CA ILE A 113 8.03 3.05 -2.89
C ILE A 113 6.97 3.92 -2.22
N ASP A 114 6.07 4.48 -3.02
CA ASP A 114 4.85 5.11 -2.55
C ASP A 114 3.75 4.06 -2.36
N VAL A 115 3.35 3.83 -1.11
CA VAL A 115 2.35 2.84 -0.73
C VAL A 115 0.96 3.44 -0.51
N SER A 116 0.80 4.75 -0.73
CA SER A 116 -0.43 5.50 -0.40
C SER A 116 -1.69 4.81 -0.91
N THR A 117 -1.67 4.38 -2.18
CA THR A 117 -2.84 3.84 -2.88
C THR A 117 -2.66 2.42 -3.36
N LEU A 118 -1.66 1.70 -2.83
CA LEU A 118 -1.55 0.26 -3.04
C LEU A 118 -2.61 -0.47 -2.23
N ILE A 119 -3.17 -1.53 -2.81
CA ILE A 119 -4.10 -2.40 -2.10
C ILE A 119 -3.35 -3.05 -0.92
N LYS A 120 -3.98 -3.08 0.27
CA LYS A 120 -3.29 -3.48 1.51
C LYS A 120 -2.64 -4.87 1.45
N TRP A 121 -3.34 -5.86 0.89
CA TRP A 121 -2.80 -7.21 0.78
C TRP A 121 -1.68 -7.31 -0.26
N HIS A 122 -1.70 -6.46 -1.31
CA HIS A 122 -0.57 -6.30 -2.23
C HIS A 122 0.67 -5.73 -1.52
N ILE A 123 0.50 -4.75 -0.63
CA ILE A 123 1.58 -4.23 0.21
C ILE A 123 2.18 -5.37 1.03
N LEU A 124 1.36 -6.18 1.70
CA LEU A 124 1.84 -7.29 2.53
C LEU A 124 2.65 -8.32 1.74
N ILE A 125 2.18 -8.70 0.54
CA ILE A 125 2.92 -9.61 -0.35
C ILE A 125 4.25 -8.96 -0.77
N LEU A 126 4.22 -7.70 -1.23
CA LEU A 126 5.42 -6.98 -1.65
C LEU A 126 6.45 -6.89 -0.51
N LEU A 127 6.01 -6.56 0.70
CA LEU A 127 6.89 -6.50 1.88
C LEU A 127 7.51 -7.87 2.19
N ASN A 128 6.72 -8.95 2.17
CA ASN A 128 7.22 -10.31 2.38
C ASN A 128 8.28 -10.69 1.34
N MET A 129 8.05 -10.36 0.07
CA MET A 129 8.98 -10.67 -1.01
C MET A 129 10.25 -9.83 -0.95
N LEU A 130 10.14 -8.54 -0.63
CA LEU A 130 11.30 -7.66 -0.40
C LEU A 130 12.16 -8.17 0.77
N ASP A 131 11.54 -8.62 1.85
CA ASP A 131 12.25 -9.17 3.01
C ASP A 131 12.97 -10.48 2.68
N LYS A 132 12.29 -11.43 2.03
CA LYS A 132 12.89 -12.70 1.55
C LYS A 132 14.07 -12.48 0.60
N LYS A 133 14.11 -11.36 -0.11
CA LYS A 133 15.20 -10.97 -1.01
C LYS A 133 16.29 -10.12 -0.33
N GLY A 134 16.16 -9.82 0.96
CA GLY A 134 17.09 -8.94 1.68
C GLY A 134 17.08 -7.51 1.13
N LEU A 135 15.96 -7.04 0.58
CA LEU A 135 15.79 -5.72 -0.01
C LEU A 135 15.01 -4.75 0.88
N PHE A 136 14.26 -5.26 1.87
CA PHE A 136 13.39 -4.43 2.72
C PHE A 136 14.13 -3.26 3.38
N HIS A 137 15.32 -3.49 3.92
CA HIS A 137 16.15 -2.45 4.56
C HIS A 137 16.72 -1.40 3.59
N LYS A 138 16.59 -1.62 2.27
CA LYS A 138 17.03 -0.72 1.19
C LYS A 138 15.90 0.14 0.64
N CYS A 139 14.68 -0.05 1.16
CA CYS A 139 13.48 0.64 0.71
C CYS A 139 13.20 1.87 1.59
N ARG A 140 12.89 2.99 0.94
CA ARG A 140 12.19 4.13 1.53
C ARG A 140 10.71 4.05 1.17
N PHE A 141 9.87 3.94 2.18
CA PHE A 141 8.41 3.96 2.00
C PHE A 141 7.87 5.37 2.19
N LEU A 142 7.00 5.77 1.27
CA LEU A 142 6.29 7.05 1.29
C LEU A 142 4.81 6.78 1.42
N TYR A 143 4.12 7.60 2.22
CA TYR A 143 2.71 7.46 2.49
C TYR A 143 2.07 8.84 2.57
N THR A 144 1.02 9.03 1.79
CA THR A 144 0.11 10.17 1.85
C THR A 144 -1.13 9.74 2.62
N GLU A 145 -1.28 10.34 3.78
CA GLU A 145 -2.48 10.19 4.60
C GLU A 145 -3.72 10.73 3.87
N PRO A 146 -4.88 10.04 3.96
CA PRO A 146 -6.15 10.65 3.56
C PRO A 146 -6.50 11.86 4.41
N LYS A 147 -6.99 12.92 3.75
CA LYS A 147 -7.49 14.12 4.45
C LYS A 147 -8.65 13.80 5.38
N GLU A 148 -9.51 12.88 4.95
CA GLU A 148 -10.67 12.39 5.68
C GLU A 148 -10.78 10.88 5.48
N TYR A 149 -10.91 10.14 6.59
CA TYR A 149 -11.54 8.84 6.52
C TYR A 149 -13.04 9.06 6.58
N ILE A 150 -13.79 8.32 5.77
CA ILE A 150 -15.25 8.33 5.82
C ILE A 150 -15.64 7.73 7.17
N ILE A 151 -16.07 8.60 8.09
CA ILE A 151 -16.59 8.22 9.42
C ILE A 151 -18.12 8.18 9.43
N ASP A 152 -18.77 8.62 8.35
CA ASP A 152 -20.23 8.58 8.21
C ASP A 152 -20.69 7.16 7.84
N LEU A 153 -21.60 6.59 8.63
CA LEU A 153 -22.16 5.24 8.47
C LEU A 153 -22.87 4.98 7.12
N PHE A 154 -23.14 6.02 6.32
CA PHE A 154 -24.05 5.96 5.17
C PHE A 154 -23.40 6.48 3.87
N GLN A 155 -22.25 5.95 3.47
CA GLN A 155 -21.77 6.11 2.08
C GLN A 155 -21.49 4.77 1.35
N PRO A 156 -21.78 4.68 0.04
CA PRO A 156 -21.96 3.42 -0.68
C PRO A 156 -20.71 2.82 -1.31
N LEU A 157 -19.51 3.21 -0.86
CA LEU A 157 -18.29 2.83 -1.60
C LEU A 157 -17.89 1.36 -1.36
N SER A 158 -18.37 0.70 -0.31
CA SER A 158 -18.09 -0.72 -0.02
C SER A 158 -19.14 -1.33 0.90
N PHE A 159 -20.27 -1.79 0.38
CA PHE A 159 -21.25 -2.54 1.18
C PHE A 159 -20.94 -4.05 1.17
N GLY A 160 -20.95 -4.65 2.35
CA GLY A 160 -20.78 -6.09 2.54
C GLY A 160 -19.35 -6.59 2.35
N ILE A 161 -19.23 -7.92 2.26
CA ILE A 161 -18.00 -8.65 2.00
C ILE A 161 -18.19 -9.40 0.68
N LYS A 162 -17.36 -9.10 -0.32
CA LYS A 162 -17.36 -9.86 -1.59
C LYS A 162 -16.81 -11.27 -1.38
N GLN A 163 -15.71 -11.37 -0.63
CA GLN A 163 -14.99 -12.61 -0.37
C GLN A 163 -14.10 -12.47 0.86
N ILE A 164 -13.92 -13.57 1.58
CA ILE A 164 -12.87 -13.74 2.60
C ILE A 164 -11.87 -14.73 2.02
N PHE A 165 -10.59 -14.37 2.01
CA PHE A 165 -9.54 -15.24 1.51
C PHE A 165 -8.24 -15.02 2.29
N PRO A 166 -7.42 -16.06 2.47
CA PRO A 166 -6.11 -15.92 3.08
C PRO A 166 -5.21 -15.12 2.14
N ILE A 167 -4.46 -14.17 2.69
CA ILE A 167 -3.47 -13.43 1.91
C ILE A 167 -2.36 -14.41 1.48
N PRO A 168 -2.02 -14.50 0.19
CA PRO A 168 -0.93 -15.34 -0.29
C PRO A 168 0.35 -15.10 0.52
N LEU A 169 1.07 -16.19 0.85
CA LEU A 169 2.27 -16.20 1.70
C LEU A 169 2.03 -16.00 3.21
N PHE A 170 0.78 -15.81 3.66
CA PHE A 170 0.41 -15.62 5.07
C PHE A 170 -0.61 -16.66 5.58
N SER A 171 -0.93 -17.70 4.81
CA SER A 171 -1.99 -18.66 5.14
C SER A 171 -1.66 -19.63 6.29
N GLY A 172 -0.38 -19.78 6.66
CA GLY A 172 0.05 -20.77 7.64
C GLY A 172 -0.40 -22.20 7.30
N ASN A 173 -0.39 -23.06 8.32
CA ASN A 173 -0.99 -24.40 8.25
C ASN A 173 -2.25 -24.41 9.12
N TYR A 174 -3.42 -24.50 8.52
CA TYR A 174 -4.69 -24.57 9.24
C TYR A 174 -5.03 -26.03 9.57
N ASP A 175 -5.42 -26.29 10.81
CA ASP A 175 -5.77 -27.62 11.31
C ASP A 175 -7.22 -27.59 11.83
N PHE A 176 -8.13 -28.19 11.07
CA PHE A 176 -9.56 -28.18 11.37
C PHE A 176 -9.94 -28.97 12.64
N ALA A 177 -9.03 -29.76 13.20
CA ALA A 177 -9.28 -30.51 14.43
C ALA A 177 -8.99 -29.68 15.70
N LYS A 178 -8.41 -28.48 15.57
CA LYS A 178 -8.04 -27.62 16.69
C LYS A 178 -9.02 -26.47 16.86
N ASP A 179 -9.11 -25.97 18.08
CA ASP A 179 -9.86 -24.75 18.37
C ASP A 179 -9.32 -23.57 17.54
N CYS A 180 -10.24 -22.79 17.00
CA CYS A 180 -9.92 -21.63 16.18
C CYS A 180 -10.07 -20.35 17.01
N LEU A 181 -8.98 -19.59 17.12
CA LEU A 181 -8.99 -18.23 17.68
C LEU A 181 -8.94 -17.22 16.53
N LEU A 182 -10.01 -16.43 16.38
CA LEU A 182 -10.03 -15.31 15.45
C LEU A 182 -9.59 -14.02 16.16
N VAL A 183 -8.52 -13.40 15.69
CA VAL A 183 -8.07 -12.09 16.20
C VAL A 183 -8.42 -11.01 15.19
N ILE A 184 -9.26 -10.05 15.56
CA ILE A 184 -9.71 -8.95 14.70
C ILE A 184 -9.19 -7.62 15.24
N PHE A 185 -8.40 -6.91 14.42
CA PHE A 185 -8.06 -5.51 14.68
C PHE A 185 -9.21 -4.62 14.17
N LEU A 186 -9.98 -4.07 15.10
CA LEU A 186 -11.16 -3.27 14.80
C LEU A 186 -10.77 -1.88 14.26
N GLY A 187 -11.41 -1.52 13.15
CA GLY A 187 -11.40 -0.17 12.56
C GLY A 187 -12.78 0.48 12.64
N TYR A 188 -13.13 1.28 11.63
CA TYR A 188 -14.42 1.97 11.53
C TYR A 188 -15.49 1.18 10.77
N GLU A 189 -15.28 -0.12 10.57
CA GLU A 189 -16.06 -0.94 9.63
C GLU A 189 -16.68 -2.14 10.37
N GLY A 190 -17.49 -1.87 11.40
CA GLY A 190 -18.06 -2.88 12.29
C GLY A 190 -18.88 -3.95 11.57
N SER A 191 -19.60 -3.58 10.51
CA SER A 191 -20.38 -4.53 9.70
C SER A 191 -19.50 -5.56 8.99
N ARG A 192 -18.31 -5.18 8.51
CA ARG A 192 -17.33 -6.12 7.94
C ARG A 192 -16.72 -7.01 9.02
N ALA A 193 -16.42 -6.47 10.20
CA ALA A 193 -15.90 -7.27 11.30
C ALA A 193 -16.92 -8.34 11.74
N MET A 194 -18.20 -7.97 11.84
CA MET A 194 -19.28 -8.91 12.18
C MET A 194 -19.45 -9.98 11.09
N ALA A 195 -19.54 -9.59 9.83
CA ALA A 195 -19.67 -10.55 8.74
C ALA A 195 -18.45 -11.49 8.63
N LEU A 196 -17.24 -11.03 8.95
CA LEU A 196 -16.06 -11.90 9.06
C LEU A 196 -16.21 -12.92 10.20
N LEU A 197 -16.65 -12.47 11.38
CA LEU A 197 -16.90 -13.34 12.52
C LEU A 197 -17.92 -14.43 12.19
N GLU A 198 -19.05 -14.05 11.58
CA GLU A 198 -20.13 -14.96 11.18
C GLU A 198 -19.68 -15.98 10.11
N ASN A 199 -18.78 -15.59 9.20
CA ASN A 199 -18.28 -16.50 8.16
C ASN A 199 -17.21 -17.47 8.64
N ILE A 200 -16.37 -17.07 9.61
CA ILE A 200 -15.29 -17.92 10.13
C ILE A 200 -15.82 -18.85 11.23
N ASP A 201 -16.83 -18.42 11.99
CA ASP A 201 -17.42 -19.15 13.13
C ASP A 201 -16.36 -19.75 14.08
N PRO A 202 -15.47 -18.90 14.65
CA PRO A 202 -14.36 -19.38 15.47
C PRO A 202 -14.84 -19.84 16.86
N THR A 203 -14.09 -20.75 17.49
CA THR A 203 -14.31 -21.15 18.89
C THR A 203 -14.22 -19.95 19.82
N GLU A 204 -13.22 -19.08 19.59
CA GLU A 204 -12.99 -17.86 20.36
C GLU A 204 -12.67 -16.68 19.44
N CYS A 205 -13.06 -15.47 19.86
CA CYS A 205 -12.77 -14.24 19.12
C CYS A 205 -12.15 -13.18 20.05
N LEU A 206 -10.98 -12.67 19.67
CA LEU A 206 -10.32 -11.55 20.33
C LEU A 206 -10.44 -10.30 19.47
N LEU A 207 -11.10 -9.28 20.02
CA LEU A 207 -11.27 -7.98 19.37
C LEU A 207 -10.24 -6.98 19.92
N LEU A 208 -9.41 -6.43 19.03
CA LEU A 208 -8.36 -5.48 19.37
C LEU A 208 -8.75 -4.09 18.83
N ILE A 209 -8.99 -3.14 19.74
CA ILE A 209 -9.25 -1.74 19.39
C ILE A 209 -7.94 -0.96 19.56
N PRO A 210 -7.25 -0.55 18.49
CA PRO A 210 -5.98 0.15 18.60
C PRO A 210 -6.19 1.55 19.19
N LYS A 211 -5.61 1.84 20.34
CA LYS A 211 -5.72 3.13 21.05
C LYS A 211 -4.31 3.73 21.29
N PRO A 212 -4.13 5.06 21.16
CA PRO A 212 -5.10 6.05 20.68
C PRO A 212 -5.40 5.90 19.18
N ALA A 213 -6.53 6.46 18.73
CA ALA A 213 -6.76 6.73 17.33
C ALA A 213 -5.65 7.64 16.78
N TYR A 214 -5.36 7.48 15.50
CA TYR A 214 -4.32 8.26 14.84
C TYR A 214 -4.61 9.78 14.90
N HIS A 215 -5.89 10.16 14.79
CA HIS A 215 -6.37 11.51 15.12
C HIS A 215 -7.37 11.45 16.26
N SER A 216 -7.26 12.38 17.20
CA SER A 216 -8.19 12.50 18.34
C SER A 216 -9.65 12.67 17.90
N LYS A 217 -9.90 13.43 16.83
CA LYS A 217 -11.24 13.62 16.22
C LYS A 217 -11.87 12.32 15.72
N TRP A 218 -11.09 11.27 15.47
CA TRP A 218 -11.63 9.98 15.02
C TRP A 218 -12.02 9.06 16.18
N GLU A 219 -11.65 9.38 17.43
CA GLU A 219 -12.11 8.61 18.60
C GLU A 219 -13.64 8.67 18.76
N GLU A 220 -14.27 9.76 18.33
CA GLU A 220 -15.74 9.94 18.43
C GLU A 220 -16.50 8.96 17.53
N GLY A 221 -15.94 8.63 16.35
CA GLY A 221 -16.52 7.66 15.42
C GLY A 221 -16.39 6.20 15.88
N ARG A 222 -15.56 5.89 16.87
CA ARG A 222 -15.37 4.53 17.42
C ARG A 222 -16.30 4.19 18.59
N LYS A 223 -16.92 5.20 19.20
CA LYS A 223 -17.78 5.04 20.38
C LYS A 223 -19.24 4.74 20.02
N ARG A 224 -19.55 4.60 18.73
CA ARG A 224 -20.90 4.39 18.21
C ARG A 224 -21.02 3.03 17.54
#